data_AF-A0A7W4YDE7-F1
#
_entry.id   AF-A0A7W4YDE7-F1
#
_cell.length_a   1.000
_cell.length_b   1.000
_cell.length_c   1.000
_cell.angle_alpha   90.00
_cell.angle_beta   90.00
_cell.angle_gamma   90.00
#
_symmetry.space_group_name_H-M   'P 1'
#
loop_
_entity.id
_entity.type
_entity.pdbx_description
1 polymer ?
#
loop_
_entity_poly.entity_id
_entity_poly.type
_entity_poly.pdbx_seq_one_letter_code
_entity_poly.pdbx_strand_id
1 'polypeptide(L)'
;MAKLLAICAVAQLRHDPGSVGVTAIDKRPIEGAVKVGRYGVYGDVQADRKHHGGLDQAVYAYSQSDAEYWAGELGRPLAPGFFGENLRIDGLDVNELHIGDTLRVGDPNAAGSSRVVELVVTAPRVPCQTFARWVGGADERGWVKRFSTAGRVGAYLSVAKTGKIAAGDLVEIVTHDPNAPTVRDVFTGAHA
;
A
#
# COMPACT_ATOMS: atom_id res chain seq x y z
N MET A 1 -5.85 6.81 17.32
CA MET A 1 -4.86 7.44 16.42
C MET A 1 -4.31 6.37 15.51
N ALA A 2 -4.20 6.66 14.21
CA ALA A 2 -3.71 5.69 13.25
C ALA A 2 -2.22 5.41 13.44
N LYS A 3 -1.81 4.18 13.14
CA LYS A 3 -0.43 3.70 13.35
C LYS A 3 0.06 2.88 12.17
N LEU A 4 1.34 3.01 11.88
CA LEU A 4 2.02 2.16 10.92
C LEU A 4 2.36 0.82 11.59
N LEU A 5 1.71 -0.26 11.18
CA LEU A 5 1.97 -1.60 11.74
C LEU A 5 3.22 -2.25 11.17
N ALA A 6 3.45 -2.08 9.87
CA ALA A 6 4.59 -2.70 9.19
C ALA A 6 5.00 -1.91 7.96
N ILE A 7 6.30 -1.95 7.69
CA ILE A 7 6.91 -1.51 6.44
C ILE A 7 7.40 -2.76 5.74
N CYS A 8 6.93 -3.00 4.52
CA CYS A 8 7.24 -4.18 3.76
C CYS A 8 7.97 -3.83 2.47
N ALA A 9 8.93 -4.67 2.11
CA ALA A 9 9.61 -4.64 0.82
C ALA A 9 9.75 -6.06 0.28
N VAL A 10 10.12 -6.17 -1.01
CA VAL A 10 10.38 -7.46 -1.65
C VAL A 10 11.32 -8.32 -0.80
N ALA A 11 10.82 -9.47 -0.38
CA ALA A 11 11.63 -10.50 0.27
C ALA A 11 12.26 -11.44 -0.76
N GLN A 12 11.51 -11.76 -1.82
CA GLN A 12 11.99 -12.63 -2.89
C GLN A 12 11.29 -12.32 -4.21
N LEU A 13 12.05 -12.28 -5.31
CA LEU A 13 11.45 -12.33 -6.63
C LEU A 13 10.92 -13.74 -6.88
N ARG A 14 9.63 -13.86 -7.18
CA ARG A 14 8.98 -15.13 -7.47
C ARG A 14 8.80 -15.29 -8.96
N HIS A 15 8.90 -16.52 -9.45
CA HIS A 15 8.48 -16.83 -10.80
C HIS A 15 6.98 -16.54 -10.95
N ASP A 16 6.60 -15.89 -12.05
CA ASP A 16 5.22 -15.59 -12.39
C ASP A 16 5.00 -15.93 -13.86
N PRO A 17 3.94 -16.69 -14.22
CA PRO A 17 3.68 -17.06 -15.60
C PRO A 17 3.19 -15.90 -16.48
N GLY A 18 3.20 -14.66 -15.97
CA GLY A 18 2.95 -13.45 -16.76
C GLY A 18 4.08 -13.14 -17.74
N SER A 19 3.87 -12.11 -18.57
CA SER A 19 4.80 -11.72 -19.64
C SER A 19 6.21 -11.34 -19.17
N VAL A 20 6.35 -10.90 -17.91
CA VAL A 20 7.65 -10.54 -17.30
C VAL A 20 8.39 -11.78 -16.77
N GLY A 21 7.71 -12.90 -16.51
CA GLY A 21 8.30 -14.14 -15.98
C GLY A 21 8.64 -14.11 -14.48
N VAL A 22 8.66 -12.92 -13.86
CA VAL A 22 8.94 -12.73 -12.43
C VAL A 22 8.05 -11.66 -11.81
N THR A 23 7.82 -11.76 -10.51
CA THR A 23 7.06 -10.79 -9.71
C THR A 23 7.76 -10.43 -8.41
N ALA A 24 7.56 -9.18 -8.00
CA ALA A 24 8.01 -8.59 -6.74
C ALA A 24 6.91 -8.57 -5.65
N ILE A 25 5.79 -9.27 -5.86
CA ILE A 25 4.62 -9.21 -4.97
C ILE A 25 4.85 -9.84 -3.59
N ASP A 26 5.85 -10.72 -3.44
CA ASP A 26 6.24 -11.30 -2.14
C ASP A 26 6.97 -10.25 -1.30
N LYS A 27 6.19 -9.38 -0.65
CA LYS A 27 6.67 -8.41 0.31
C LYS A 27 6.49 -8.92 1.73
N ARG A 28 7.46 -8.61 2.59
CA ARG A 28 7.43 -8.99 4.02
C ARG A 28 7.93 -7.83 4.89
N PRO A 29 7.55 -7.81 6.18
CA PRO A 29 8.01 -6.78 7.11
C PRO A 29 9.54 -6.68 7.17
N ILE A 30 10.04 -5.44 7.18
CA ILE A 30 11.44 -5.12 7.45
C ILE A 30 11.54 -4.65 8.91
N GLU A 31 12.58 -5.10 9.61
CA GLU A 31 12.87 -4.68 10.98
C GLU A 31 13.55 -3.29 11.01
N GLY A 32 13.21 -2.52 12.05
CA GLY A 32 13.84 -1.24 12.34
C GLY A 32 13.39 -0.08 11.44
N ALA A 33 14.16 1.00 11.48
CA ALA A 33 13.88 2.23 10.75
C ALA A 33 14.25 2.12 9.27
N VAL A 34 13.28 2.31 8.38
CA VAL A 34 13.45 2.18 6.93
C VAL A 34 13.41 3.56 6.27
N LYS A 35 14.35 3.80 5.35
CA LYS A 35 14.36 5.02 4.53
C LYS A 35 13.26 4.94 3.46
N VAL A 36 12.48 6.00 3.32
CA VAL A 36 11.55 6.19 2.20
C VAL A 36 12.06 7.35 1.36
N GLY A 37 12.43 7.04 0.13
CA GLY A 37 12.93 8.00 -0.86
C GLY A 37 11.86 8.33 -1.90
N ARG A 38 12.20 9.23 -2.83
CA ARG A 38 11.29 9.65 -3.91
C ARG A 38 10.72 8.49 -4.75
N TYR A 39 11.44 7.37 -4.82
CA TYR A 39 11.06 6.16 -5.55
C TYR A 39 10.46 5.05 -4.67
N GLY A 40 10.14 5.34 -3.41
CA GLY A 40 9.50 4.41 -2.50
C GLY A 40 10.39 3.93 -1.35
N VAL A 41 10.01 2.79 -0.78
CA VAL A 41 10.69 2.15 0.36
C VAL A 41 12.06 1.62 -0.06
N TYR A 42 13.10 1.93 0.71
CA TYR A 42 14.44 1.43 0.45
C TYR A 42 14.49 -0.10 0.57
N GLY A 43 15.12 -0.76 -0.41
CA GLY A 43 15.16 -2.21 -0.51
C GLY A 43 13.98 -2.82 -1.29
N ASP A 44 12.97 -2.02 -1.64
CA ASP A 44 11.88 -2.48 -2.50
C ASP A 44 12.27 -2.41 -3.98
N VAL A 45 11.75 -3.36 -4.76
CA VAL A 45 11.98 -3.45 -6.21
C VAL A 45 10.64 -3.44 -6.92
N GLN A 46 10.50 -2.55 -7.90
CA GLN A 46 9.38 -2.56 -8.85
C GLN A 46 9.84 -3.32 -10.10
N ALA A 47 9.30 -4.52 -10.31
CA ALA A 47 9.72 -5.40 -11.41
C ALA A 47 9.32 -4.87 -12.81
N ASP A 48 8.24 -4.10 -12.92
CA ASP A 48 7.80 -3.45 -14.17
C ASP A 48 7.56 -1.96 -13.96
N ARG A 49 8.59 -1.12 -14.16
CA ARG A 49 8.50 0.34 -13.99
C ARG A 49 7.64 1.06 -15.05
N LYS A 50 7.24 0.38 -16.15
CA LYS A 50 6.42 1.00 -17.21
C LYS A 50 4.93 0.93 -16.91
N HIS A 51 4.46 -0.16 -16.31
CA HIS A 51 3.04 -0.36 -15.98
C HIS A 51 2.74 -0.40 -14.49
N HIS A 52 3.77 -0.56 -13.64
CA HIS A 52 3.64 -0.65 -12.20
C HIS A 52 4.68 0.24 -11.50
N GLY A 53 4.19 1.29 -10.82
CA GLY A 53 5.07 2.20 -10.08
C GLY A 53 5.37 3.49 -10.83
N GLY A 54 6.51 4.09 -10.51
CA GLY A 54 6.79 5.50 -10.83
C GLY A 54 6.59 6.42 -9.63
N LEU A 55 6.85 7.71 -9.81
CA LEU A 55 6.84 8.68 -8.71
C LEU A 55 5.46 8.82 -8.06
N ASP A 56 4.40 8.66 -8.84
CA ASP A 56 3.02 8.76 -8.36
C ASP A 56 2.54 7.46 -7.70
N GLN A 57 3.25 6.34 -7.86
CA GLN A 57 2.91 5.04 -7.26
C GLN A 57 4.12 4.48 -6.49
N ALA A 58 4.82 5.35 -5.77
CA ALA A 58 6.06 5.04 -5.08
C ALA A 58 5.86 4.10 -3.88
N VAL A 59 4.71 4.24 -3.20
CA VAL A 59 4.37 3.46 -1.99
C VAL A 59 2.94 2.95 -2.11
N TYR A 60 2.71 1.68 -1.82
CA TYR A 60 1.35 1.11 -1.71
C TYR A 60 0.96 0.95 -0.24
N ALA A 61 -0.16 1.53 0.18
CA ALA A 61 -0.71 1.42 1.53
C ALA A 61 -1.98 0.58 1.56
N TYR A 62 -2.14 -0.21 2.63
CA TYR A 62 -3.29 -1.07 2.85
C TYR A 62 -3.75 -0.99 4.31
N SER A 63 -5.06 -0.95 4.54
CA SER A 63 -5.64 -0.89 5.87
C SER A 63 -5.61 -2.25 6.56
N GLN A 64 -5.38 -2.24 7.87
CA GLN A 64 -5.43 -3.43 8.71
C GLN A 64 -6.86 -4.01 8.77
N SER A 65 -7.87 -3.17 8.89
CA SER A 65 -9.29 -3.58 8.87
C SER A 65 -9.69 -4.29 7.56
N ASP A 66 -9.16 -3.85 6.42
CA ASP A 66 -9.38 -4.53 5.14
C ASP A 66 -8.70 -5.90 5.07
N ALA A 67 -7.49 -5.99 5.61
CA ALA A 67 -6.79 -7.27 5.68
C ALA A 67 -7.52 -8.26 6.61
N GLU A 68 -8.12 -7.78 7.71
CA GLU A 68 -8.94 -8.58 8.61
C GLU A 68 -10.23 -9.06 7.96
N TYR A 69 -10.90 -8.19 7.19
CA TYR A 69 -12.03 -8.60 6.35
C TYR A 69 -11.65 -9.76 5.44
N TRP A 70 -10.54 -9.63 4.70
CA TRP A 70 -10.08 -10.69 3.80
C TRP A 70 -9.61 -11.95 4.54
N ALA A 71 -9.04 -11.81 5.74
CA ALA A 71 -8.66 -12.96 6.56
C ALA A 71 -9.89 -13.80 6.95
N GLY A 72 -11.01 -13.14 7.29
CA GLY A 72 -12.29 -13.81 7.51
C GLY A 72 -12.83 -14.48 6.24
N GLU A 73 -12.84 -13.74 5.13
CA GLU A 73 -13.31 -14.22 3.82
C GLU A 73 -12.51 -15.39 3.23
N LEU A 74 -11.23 -15.53 3.63
CA LEU A 74 -10.33 -16.59 3.19
C LEU A 74 -10.11 -17.67 4.26
N GLY A 75 -10.64 -17.47 5.48
CA GLY A 75 -10.47 -18.41 6.60
C GLY A 75 -9.01 -18.61 7.05
N ARG A 76 -8.14 -17.61 6.88
CA ARG A 76 -6.70 -17.70 7.25
C ARG A 76 -6.11 -16.35 7.63
N PRO A 77 -5.10 -16.30 8.52
CA PRO A 77 -4.40 -15.06 8.84
C PRO A 77 -3.63 -14.52 7.63
N LEU A 78 -3.68 -13.20 7.43
CA LEU A 78 -2.98 -12.51 6.33
C LEU A 78 -1.91 -11.58 6.90
N ALA A 79 -0.65 -11.97 6.75
CA ALA A 79 0.48 -11.18 7.23
C ALA A 79 0.60 -9.82 6.51
N PRO A 80 1.26 -8.82 7.10
CA PRO A 80 1.63 -7.61 6.38
C PRO A 80 2.51 -7.93 5.16
N GLY A 81 2.28 -7.22 4.07
CA GLY A 81 2.89 -7.44 2.76
C GLY A 81 2.15 -8.45 1.87
N PHE A 82 1.15 -9.15 2.41
CA PHE A 82 0.40 -10.19 1.68
C PHE A 82 -0.26 -9.68 0.39
N PHE A 83 -0.73 -8.44 0.37
CA PHE A 83 -1.36 -7.83 -0.82
C PHE A 83 -0.34 -7.16 -1.75
N GLY A 84 0.96 -7.25 -1.42
CA GLY A 84 2.04 -6.54 -2.09
C GLY A 84 2.20 -5.09 -1.61
N GLU A 85 1.58 -4.74 -0.47
CA GLU A 85 1.66 -3.41 0.12
C GLU A 85 3.03 -3.13 0.73
N ASN A 86 3.41 -1.86 0.72
CA ASN A 86 4.57 -1.36 1.44
C ASN A 86 4.22 -0.96 2.86
N LEU A 87 3.05 -0.37 3.09
CA LEU A 87 2.64 0.11 4.41
C LEU A 87 1.34 -0.59 4.83
N ARG A 88 1.38 -1.28 5.97
CA ARG A 88 0.16 -1.75 6.65
C ARG A 88 -0.20 -0.73 7.73
N ILE A 89 -1.39 -0.14 7.65
CA ILE A 89 -1.82 0.94 8.55
C ILE A 89 -3.04 0.50 9.35
N ASP A 90 -3.01 0.70 10.66
CA ASP A 90 -4.14 0.50 11.56
C ASP A 90 -4.80 1.83 11.94
N GLY A 91 -6.11 1.80 12.22
CA GLY A 91 -6.89 2.96 12.62
C GLY A 91 -7.14 4.01 11.52
N LEU A 92 -6.91 3.67 10.24
CA LEU A 92 -7.17 4.50 9.07
C LEU A 92 -7.71 3.63 7.93
N ASP A 93 -8.87 3.99 7.37
CA ASP A 93 -9.36 3.42 6.11
C ASP A 93 -8.71 4.18 4.95
N VAL A 94 -7.76 3.54 4.27
CA VAL A 94 -7.03 4.17 3.17
C VAL A 94 -7.88 4.33 1.90
N ASN A 95 -9.03 3.63 1.80
CA ASN A 95 -9.93 3.77 0.66
C ASN A 95 -10.83 5.00 0.79
N GLU A 96 -11.02 5.52 2.00
CA GLU A 96 -11.78 6.76 2.28
C GLU A 96 -10.91 8.01 2.27
N LEU A 97 -9.59 7.85 2.09
CA LEU A 97 -8.70 8.99 1.84
C LEU A 97 -9.03 9.63 0.50
N HIS A 98 -8.90 10.94 0.44
CA HIS A 98 -9.17 11.70 -0.77
C HIS A 98 -7.90 11.81 -1.61
N ILE A 99 -8.05 11.83 -2.94
CA ILE A 99 -6.93 12.07 -3.84
C ILE A 99 -6.31 13.43 -3.50
N GLY A 100 -4.99 13.45 -3.27
CA GLY A 100 -4.26 14.65 -2.84
C GLY A 100 -4.09 14.79 -1.33
N ASP A 101 -4.79 13.99 -0.51
CA ASP A 101 -4.55 13.96 0.93
C ASP A 101 -3.06 13.71 1.22
N THR A 102 -2.51 14.45 2.19
CA THR A 102 -1.12 14.25 2.62
C THR A 102 -1.10 13.55 3.97
N LEU A 103 -0.49 12.38 4.01
CA LEU A 103 -0.20 11.62 5.22
C LEU A 103 1.19 11.97 5.72
N ARG A 104 1.28 12.41 6.97
CA ARG A 104 2.54 12.47 7.71
C ARG A 104 2.70 11.17 8.50
N VAL A 105 3.80 10.47 8.26
CA VAL A 105 4.14 9.21 8.94
C VAL A 105 5.45 9.38 9.68
N GLY A 106 5.49 9.05 10.96
CA GLY A 106 6.69 9.17 11.77
C GLY A 106 6.47 9.68 13.18
N ASP A 107 7.57 9.90 13.88
CA ASP A 107 7.58 10.64 15.15
C ASP A 107 8.35 11.96 14.94
N PRO A 108 7.67 13.12 14.97
CA PRO A 108 8.33 14.42 14.83
C PRO A 108 9.26 14.75 16.01
N ASN A 109 9.10 14.06 17.14
CA ASN A 109 9.88 14.28 18.37
C ASN A 109 11.03 13.27 18.54
N ALA A 110 11.16 12.27 17.68
CA ALA A 110 12.22 11.28 17.77
C ALA A 110 13.60 11.89 17.43
N ALA A 111 14.59 11.64 18.29
CA ALA A 111 15.96 12.13 18.10
C ALA A 111 16.67 11.44 16.91
N GLY A 112 17.32 12.23 16.04
CA GLY A 112 18.11 11.75 14.90
C GLY A 112 17.65 12.28 13.53
N SER A 113 18.22 11.76 12.43
CA SER A 113 17.86 12.14 11.05
C SER A 113 16.35 12.03 10.78
N SER A 114 15.74 13.02 10.11
CA SER A 114 14.29 13.14 9.76
C SER A 114 13.48 11.84 9.91
N ARG A 115 12.86 11.67 11.07
CA ARG A 115 11.98 10.53 11.45
C ARG A 115 10.55 10.68 10.94
N VAL A 116 10.37 11.49 9.89
CA VAL A 116 9.08 11.84 9.31
C VAL A 116 9.18 11.76 7.79
N VAL A 117 8.14 11.17 7.18
CA VAL A 117 7.89 11.12 5.74
C VAL A 117 6.53 11.77 5.49
N GLU A 118 6.39 12.51 4.39
CA GLU A 118 5.09 12.99 3.91
C GLU A 118 4.76 12.30 2.59
N LEU A 119 3.60 11.66 2.55
CA LEU A 119 3.11 10.84 1.46
C LEU A 119 1.80 11.43 0.94
N VAL A 120 1.65 11.57 -0.38
CA VAL A 120 0.43 12.14 -0.98
C VAL A 120 -0.35 11.02 -1.65
N VAL A 121 -1.65 10.94 -1.40
CA VAL A 121 -2.56 9.98 -2.03
C VAL A 121 -2.73 10.31 -3.49
N THR A 122 -2.49 9.34 -4.39
CA THR A 122 -2.47 9.60 -5.83
C THR A 122 -3.50 8.81 -6.61
N ALA A 123 -3.75 7.56 -6.24
CA ALA A 123 -4.63 6.67 -6.99
C ALA A 123 -5.04 5.46 -6.16
N PRO A 124 -6.18 4.82 -6.47
CA PRO A 124 -6.44 3.48 -6.02
C PRO A 124 -5.47 2.48 -6.64
N ARG A 125 -5.25 1.39 -5.93
CA ARG A 125 -4.60 0.24 -6.53
C ARG A 125 -5.54 -0.44 -7.52
N VAL A 126 -5.00 -0.87 -8.67
CA VAL A 126 -5.72 -1.68 -9.65
C VAL A 126 -5.30 -3.16 -9.53
N PRO A 127 -6.23 -4.10 -9.27
CA PRO A 127 -5.91 -5.53 -9.19
C PRO A 127 -5.56 -6.12 -10.56
N CYS A 128 -4.44 -6.85 -10.63
CA CYS A 128 -3.92 -7.47 -11.84
C CYS A 128 -3.87 -9.01 -11.74
N GLN A 129 -3.54 -9.68 -12.84
CA GLN A 129 -3.48 -11.14 -12.87
C GLN A 129 -2.40 -11.73 -11.96
N THR A 130 -1.24 -11.08 -11.84
CA THR A 130 -0.18 -11.49 -10.91
C THR A 130 -0.68 -11.45 -9.46
N PHE A 131 -1.48 -10.45 -9.11
CA PHE A 131 -2.13 -10.39 -7.79
C PHE A 131 -3.17 -11.49 -7.60
N ALA A 132 -3.97 -11.78 -8.62
CA ALA A 132 -4.96 -12.86 -8.55
C ALA A 132 -4.31 -14.22 -8.27
N ARG A 133 -3.21 -14.53 -8.97
CA ARG A 133 -2.43 -15.76 -8.74
C ARG A 133 -1.85 -15.82 -7.34
N TRP A 134 -1.30 -14.71 -6.85
CA TRP A 134 -0.65 -14.65 -5.54
C TRP A 134 -1.65 -14.73 -4.39
N VAL A 135 -2.62 -13.82 -4.36
CA VAL A 135 -3.55 -13.65 -3.23
C VAL A 135 -4.69 -14.67 -3.30
N GLY A 136 -5.27 -14.86 -4.49
CA GLY A 136 -6.38 -15.78 -4.71
C GLY A 136 -5.97 -17.24 -4.57
N GLY A 137 -4.75 -17.60 -4.99
CA GLY A 137 -4.26 -18.99 -4.92
C GLY A 137 -5.21 -19.94 -5.66
N ALA A 138 -5.86 -20.85 -4.93
CA ALA A 138 -6.87 -21.75 -5.48
C ALA A 138 -8.08 -21.01 -6.09
N ASP A 139 -8.38 -19.81 -5.59
CA ASP A 139 -9.48 -18.96 -6.04
C ASP A 139 -9.04 -17.89 -7.05
N GLU A 140 -7.89 -18.04 -7.73
CA GLU A 140 -7.37 -17.04 -8.67
C GLU A 140 -8.42 -16.62 -9.72
N ARG A 141 -9.25 -17.58 -10.17
CA ARG A 141 -10.29 -17.36 -11.17
C ARG A 141 -11.43 -16.59 -10.53
N GLY A 142 -11.61 -15.35 -10.98
CA GLY A 142 -12.63 -14.46 -10.42
C GLY A 142 -12.15 -13.64 -9.23
N TRP A 143 -10.92 -13.86 -8.73
CA TRP A 143 -10.36 -13.09 -7.61
C TRP A 143 -10.36 -11.58 -7.89
N VAL A 144 -9.92 -11.18 -9.08
CA VAL A 144 -9.93 -9.75 -9.49
C VAL A 144 -11.33 -9.16 -9.34
N LYS A 145 -12.37 -9.86 -9.82
CA LYS A 145 -13.75 -9.40 -9.72
C LYS A 145 -14.20 -9.32 -8.26
N ARG A 146 -13.98 -10.36 -7.46
CA ARG A 146 -14.34 -10.40 -6.03
C ARG A 146 -13.68 -9.26 -5.26
N PHE A 147 -12.38 -9.06 -5.47
CA PHE A 147 -11.60 -8.00 -4.83
C PHE A 147 -12.08 -6.60 -5.25
N SER A 148 -12.32 -6.39 -6.55
CA SER A 148 -12.87 -5.14 -7.06
C SER A 148 -14.28 -4.86 -6.52
N THR A 149 -15.16 -5.86 -6.45
CA THR A 149 -16.52 -5.70 -5.93
C THR A 149 -16.52 -5.32 -4.45
N ALA A 150 -15.57 -5.80 -3.65
CA ALA A 150 -15.44 -5.39 -2.26
C ALA A 150 -14.98 -3.92 -2.10
N GLY A 151 -14.33 -3.34 -3.11
CA GLY A 151 -13.84 -1.96 -3.09
C GLY A 151 -12.72 -1.69 -2.07
N ARG A 152 -12.11 -2.75 -1.49
CA ARG A 152 -11.06 -2.67 -0.46
C ARG A 152 -9.68 -2.77 -1.09
N VAL A 153 -9.37 -1.82 -1.98
CA VAL A 153 -8.23 -1.94 -2.90
C VAL A 153 -6.93 -1.37 -2.35
N GLY A 154 -7.01 -0.44 -1.41
CA GLY A 154 -5.86 0.30 -0.91
C GLY A 154 -5.45 1.45 -1.83
N ALA A 155 -4.47 2.23 -1.37
CA ALA A 155 -4.07 3.48 -1.99
C ALA A 155 -2.59 3.46 -2.41
N TYR A 156 -2.32 3.95 -3.62
CA TYR A 156 -0.97 4.37 -4.01
C TYR A 156 -0.69 5.78 -3.52
N LEU A 157 0.57 5.98 -3.14
CA LEU A 157 1.08 7.23 -2.59
C LEU A 157 2.37 7.64 -3.31
N SER A 158 2.52 8.94 -3.55
CA SER A 158 3.80 9.56 -3.92
C SER A 158 4.52 10.08 -2.67
N VAL A 159 5.82 10.36 -2.79
CA VAL A 159 6.63 10.84 -1.67
C VAL A 159 6.91 12.33 -1.83
N ALA A 160 6.25 13.16 -1.04
CA ALA A 160 6.46 14.61 -0.99
C ALA A 160 7.67 14.99 -0.13
N LYS A 161 7.88 14.31 1.00
CA LYS A 161 9.05 14.50 1.88
C LYS A 161 9.69 13.17 2.22
N THR A 162 10.96 13.02 1.86
CA THR A 162 11.75 11.81 2.18
C THR A 162 12.18 11.79 3.64
N GLY A 163 12.34 10.60 4.21
CA GLY A 163 12.73 10.44 5.61
C GLY A 163 12.93 8.99 6.00
N LYS A 164 12.89 8.71 7.30
CA LYS A 164 12.87 7.35 7.85
C LYS A 164 11.63 7.15 8.70
N ILE A 165 11.00 5.99 8.56
CA ILE A 165 9.85 5.56 9.37
C ILE A 165 10.11 4.17 9.92
N ALA A 166 9.44 3.79 11.00
CA ALA A 166 9.47 2.47 11.60
C ALA A 166 8.05 2.00 11.94
N ALA A 167 7.87 0.69 12.08
CA ALA A 167 6.66 0.15 12.68
C ALA A 167 6.43 0.77 14.07
N GLY A 168 5.18 1.10 14.39
CA GLY A 168 4.76 1.81 15.58
C GLY A 168 4.63 3.33 15.41
N ASP A 169 5.19 3.91 14.36
CA ASP A 169 5.08 5.35 14.08
C ASP A 169 3.61 5.78 13.86
N LEU A 170 3.30 7.02 14.23
CA LEU A 170 1.98 7.61 14.02
C LEU A 170 1.75 7.92 12.54
N VAL A 171 0.47 7.87 12.15
CA VAL A 171 0.00 8.29 10.82
C VAL A 171 -1.05 9.37 11.01
N GLU A 172 -0.82 10.54 10.43
CA GLU A 172 -1.69 11.71 10.54
C GLU A 172 -2.02 12.27 9.16
N ILE A 173 -3.28 12.62 8.92
CA ILE A 173 -3.66 13.40 7.73
C ILE A 173 -3.37 14.87 8.04
N VAL A 174 -2.45 15.48 7.30
CA VAL A 174 -1.99 16.86 7.54
C VAL A 174 -2.48 17.87 6.50
N THR A 175 -2.91 17.36 5.34
CA THR A 175 -3.63 18.13 4.31
C THR A 175 -4.80 17.27 3.88
N HIS A 176 -5.98 17.89 3.80
CA HIS A 176 -7.22 17.21 3.42
C HIS A 176 -8.10 18.13 2.57
N ASP A 177 -8.59 17.63 1.44
CA ASP A 177 -9.62 18.30 0.63
C ASP A 177 -10.88 17.42 0.57
N PRO A 178 -11.94 17.73 1.33
CA PRO A 178 -13.16 16.92 1.37
C PRO A 178 -13.97 16.98 0.07
N ASN A 179 -13.61 17.84 -0.89
CA ASN A 179 -14.28 17.90 -2.20
C ASN A 179 -13.59 17.03 -3.25
N ALA A 180 -12.36 16.61 -2.99
CA ALA A 180 -11.65 15.70 -3.87
C ALA A 180 -12.29 14.30 -3.80
N PRO A 181 -12.18 13.50 -4.86
CA PRO A 181 -12.74 12.16 -4.85
C PRO A 181 -12.02 11.24 -3.86
N THR A 182 -12.72 10.31 -3.21
CA THR A 182 -12.03 9.28 -2.41
C THR A 182 -11.33 8.26 -3.30
N VAL A 183 -10.35 7.56 -2.74
CA VAL A 183 -9.71 6.41 -3.39
C VAL A 183 -10.74 5.38 -3.85
N ARG A 184 -11.73 5.08 -3.01
CA ARG A 184 -12.83 4.16 -3.34
C ARG A 184 -13.64 4.68 -4.52
N ASP A 185 -14.04 5.95 -4.49
CA ASP A 185 -14.91 6.50 -5.51
C ASP A 185 -14.21 6.60 -6.88
N VAL A 186 -12.91 6.96 -6.91
CA VAL A 186 -12.10 6.87 -8.12
C VAL A 186 -12.05 5.43 -8.65
N PHE A 187 -11.91 4.46 -7.75
CA PHE A 187 -11.85 3.05 -8.14
C PHE A 187 -13.16 2.52 -8.70
N THR A 188 -14.29 2.87 -8.08
CA THR A 188 -15.62 2.39 -8.49
C THR A 188 -16.25 3.23 -9.60
N GLY A 189 -15.67 4.39 -9.92
CA GLY A 189 -16.23 5.35 -10.86
C GLY A 189 -17.45 6.10 -10.32
N ALA A 190 -17.55 6.24 -8.99
CA ALA A 190 -18.69 6.88 -8.32
C ALA A 190 -18.63 8.43 -8.32
N HIS A 191 -17.51 9.04 -8.74
CA HIS A 191 -17.42 10.47 -9.03
C HIS A 191 -17.48 10.74 -10.54
N ALA A 192 -18.71 10.77 -11.08
CA ALA A 192 -19.01 11.31 -12.40
C ALA A 192 -20.05 12.43 -12.26
#